data_AF-A0A943XDI1-F1
#
_entry.id   AF-A0A943XDI1-F1
#
_cell.length_a   1.000
_cell.length_b   1.000
_cell.length_c   1.000
_cell.angle_alpha   90.00
_cell.angle_beta   90.00
_cell.angle_gamma   90.00
#
_symmetry.space_group_name_H-M   'P 1'
#
loop_
_entity.id
_entity.type
_entity.pdbx_description
1 polymer ?
#
loop_
_entity_poly.entity_id
_entity_poly.type
_entity_poly.pdbx_seq_one_letter_code
_entity_poly.pdbx_strand_id
1 'polypeptide(L)' 'MTERQYIAFLGVLVLPSLVAEIMKRLGVSEAEATERLYRSELYEKLADERLKLWHYSPVMLGEMFVEAERTGIIPYPEEA' A
#
# COMPACT_ATOMS: atom_id res chain seq x y z
N MET A 1 10.00 14.18 -6.49
CA MET A 1 10.06 13.79 -7.92
C MET A 1 9.01 14.58 -8.68
N THR A 2 8.85 14.43 -10.01
CA THR A 2 7.54 14.81 -10.60
C THR A 2 6.50 13.76 -10.18
N GLU A 3 5.23 14.14 -10.09
CA GLU A 3 4.13 13.22 -9.74
C GLU A 3 4.15 11.95 -10.62
N ARG A 4 4.36 12.11 -11.92
CA ARG A 4 4.48 11.00 -12.87
C ARG A 4 5.65 10.07 -12.56
N GLN A 5 6.80 10.62 -12.19
CA GLN A 5 7.97 9.82 -11.80
C GLN A 5 7.70 9.07 -10.49
N TYR A 6 6.97 9.68 -9.55
CA TYR A 6 6.64 9.06 -8.26
C TYR A 6 5.66 7.89 -8.43
N ILE A 7 4.60 8.07 -9.21
CA ILE A 7 3.67 6.98 -9.54
C ILE A 7 4.38 5.84 -10.28
N ALA A 8 5.30 6.14 -11.19
CA ALA A 8 6.11 5.12 -11.87
C ALA A 8 7.03 4.37 -10.89
N PHE A 9 7.66 5.08 -9.96
CA PHE A 9 8.46 4.47 -8.88
C PHE A 9 7.63 3.53 -8.02
N LEU A 10 6.45 3.98 -7.56
CA LEU A 10 5.55 3.14 -6.77
C LEU A 10 5.16 1.89 -7.54
N GLY A 11 4.74 2.04 -8.80
CA GLY A 11 4.30 0.94 -9.65
C GLY A 11 5.38 -0.11 -9.92
N VAL A 12 6.65 0.28 -9.94
CA VAL A 12 7.77 -0.63 -10.22
C VAL A 12 8.38 -1.22 -8.95
N LEU A 13 8.47 -0.46 -7.86
CA LEU A 13 9.26 -0.84 -6.69
C LEU A 13 8.44 -1.15 -5.43
N VAL A 14 7.26 -0.54 -5.27
CA VAL A 14 6.47 -0.65 -4.02
C VAL A 14 5.25 -1.52 -4.21
N LEU A 15 4.43 -1.25 -5.24
CA LEU A 15 3.16 -1.93 -5.45
C LEU A 15 3.30 -3.44 -5.69
N PRO A 16 4.28 -3.97 -6.46
CA PRO A 16 4.40 -5.42 -6.66
C PRO A 16 4.63 -6.18 -5.35
N SER A 17 5.50 -5.65 -4.47
CA SER A 17 5.78 -6.25 -3.17
C SER A 17 4.61 -6.12 -2.20
N LEU A 18 3.86 -5.01 -2.26
CA LEU A 18 2.67 -4.81 -1.46
C LEU A 18 1.53 -5.76 -1.90
N VAL A 19 1.32 -5.93 -3.20
CA VAL A 19 0.34 -6.90 -3.74
C VAL A 19 0.67 -8.32 -3.27
N ALA A 20 1.94 -8.71 -3.32
CA ALA A 20 2.39 -10.02 -2.82
C ALA A 20 2.09 -10.18 -1.32
N GLU A 21 2.27 -9.13 -0.51
CA GLU A 21 1.96 -9.16 0.92
C GLU A 21 0.45 -9.27 1.18
N ILE A 22 -0.39 -8.58 0.40
CA ILE A 22 -1.85 -8.67 0.47
C ILE A 22 -2.32 -10.07 0.11
N MET A 23 -1.82 -10.64 -0.98
CA MET A 23 -2.13 -12.03 -1.39
C MET A 23 -1.82 -13.00 -0.26
N LYS A 24 -0.64 -12.89 0.33
CA LYS A 24 -0.18 -13.75 1.43
C LYS A 24 -1.06 -13.63 2.68
N ARG A 25 -1.48 -12.41 3.03
CA ARG A 25 -2.25 -12.13 4.26
C ARG A 25 -3.72 -12.50 4.14
N LEU A 26 -4.33 -12.26 2.98
CA LEU A 26 -5.76 -12.47 2.76
C LEU A 26 -6.09 -13.80 2.07
N GLY A 27 -5.09 -14.52 1.54
CA GLY A 27 -5.31 -15.75 0.79
C GLY A 27 -6.05 -15.54 -0.53
N VAL A 28 -5.87 -14.38 -1.16
CA VAL A 28 -6.56 -13.97 -2.40
C VAL A 28 -5.65 -14.04 -3.62
N SER A 29 -6.25 -14.05 -4.81
CA SER A 29 -5.51 -13.99 -6.08
C SER A 29 -4.79 -12.65 -6.27
N GLU A 30 -3.79 -12.61 -7.17
CA GLU A 30 -3.10 -11.36 -7.53
C GLU A 30 -4.05 -10.31 -8.10
N ALA A 31 -4.99 -10.72 -8.95
CA ALA A 31 -5.99 -9.82 -9.54
C ALA A 31 -6.88 -9.20 -8.45
N GLU A 32 -7.35 -10.02 -7.51
CA GLU A 32 -8.16 -9.55 -6.37
C GLU A 32 -7.35 -8.63 -5.44
N ALA A 33 -6.11 -9.00 -5.10
CA ALA A 33 -5.24 -8.18 -4.26
C ALA A 33 -4.94 -6.82 -4.91
N THR A 34 -4.71 -6.82 -6.22
CA THR A 34 -4.47 -5.61 -7.02
C THR A 34 -5.70 -4.73 -7.00
N GLU A 35 -6.88 -5.28 -7.32
CA GLU A 35 -8.13 -4.52 -7.33
C GLU A 35 -8.42 -3.88 -5.98
N ARG A 36 -8.30 -4.65 -4.89
CA ARG A 36 -8.52 -4.11 -3.54
C ARG A 36 -7.51 -3.03 -3.17
N LEU A 37 -6.23 -3.21 -3.52
CA LEU A 37 -5.20 -2.21 -3.28
C LEU A 37 -5.56 -0.88 -3.95
N TYR A 38 -5.83 -0.88 -5.26
CA TYR A 38 -6.15 0.34 -6.01
C TYR A 38 -7.45 1.02 -5.56
N ARG A 39 -8.37 0.30 -4.91
CA ARG A 39 -9.60 0.84 -4.33
C ARG A 39 -9.46 1.31 -2.88
N SER A 40 -8.32 1.07 -2.25
CA SER A 40 -8.12 1.37 -0.82
C SER A 40 -7.70 2.82 -0.58
N GLU A 41 -8.12 3.37 0.57
CA GLU A 41 -7.62 4.66 1.06
C GLU A 41 -6.09 4.65 1.26
N LEU A 42 -5.51 3.47 1.54
CA LEU A 42 -4.06 3.31 1.66
C LEU A 42 -3.36 3.65 0.35
N TYR A 43 -3.88 3.20 -0.79
CA TYR A 43 -3.30 3.53 -2.09
C TYR A 43 -3.40 5.02 -2.39
N GLU A 44 -4.54 5.65 -2.10
CA GLU A 44 -4.72 7.11 -2.27
C GLU A 44 -3.67 7.89 -1.47
N LYS A 45 -3.44 7.49 -0.21
CA LYS A 45 -2.43 8.09 0.66
C LYS A 45 -1.00 7.77 0.22
N LEU A 46 -0.75 6.55 -0.25
CA LEU A 46 0.56 6.14 -0.74
C LEU A 46 0.94 6.89 -2.03
N ALA A 47 -0.05 7.21 -2.87
CA ALA A 47 0.12 8.01 -4.08
C ALA A 47 0.42 9.49 -3.79
N ASP A 48 0.11 10.00 -2.60
CA ASP A 48 0.55 11.34 -2.16
C ASP A 48 2.01 11.30 -1.65
N GLU A 49 2.95 11.74 -2.49
CA GLU A 49 4.38 11.81 -2.17
C GLU A 49 4.66 12.58 -0.86
N ARG A 50 3.80 13.53 -0.48
CA ARG A 50 3.96 14.38 0.71
C ARG A 50 3.84 13.58 2.01
N LEU A 51 3.05 12.50 2.00
CA LEU A 51 2.86 11.62 3.15
C LEU A 51 4.02 10.66 3.36
N LYS A 52 4.92 10.53 2.38
CA LYS A 52 6.17 9.75 2.46
C LYS A 52 6.02 8.29 2.91
N LEU A 53 4.84 7.70 2.71
CA LEU A 53 4.53 6.32 3.13
C LEU A 53 5.34 5.27 2.37
N TRP A 54 5.92 5.63 1.23
CA TRP A 54 6.79 4.78 0.44
C TRP A 54 8.08 4.35 1.14
N HIS A 55 8.46 4.99 2.26
CA HIS A 55 9.58 4.55 3.09
C HIS A 55 9.24 3.31 3.93
N TYR A 56 7.95 3.03 4.17
CA TYR A 56 7.56 1.84 4.92
C TYR A 56 7.86 0.57 4.13
N SER A 57 8.25 -0.47 4.85
CA SER A 57 8.48 -1.78 4.23
C SER A 57 7.18 -2.33 3.64
N PRO A 58 7.22 -3.18 2.60
CA PRO A 58 6.03 -3.83 2.06
C PRO A 58 5.23 -4.61 3.13
N VAL A 59 5.93 -5.18 4.12
CA VAL A 59 5.31 -5.86 5.27
C VAL A 59 4.47 -4.90 6.10
N MET A 60 5.03 -3.74 6.46
CA MET A 60 4.31 -2.71 7.23
C MET A 60 3.13 -2.15 6.43
N LEU A 61 3.32 -1.84 5.15
CA LEU A 61 2.23 -1.39 4.28
C LEU A 61 1.12 -2.45 4.16
N GLY A 62 1.47 -3.74 4.11
CA GLY A 62 0.52 -4.84 4.12
C GLY A 62 -0.24 -4.98 5.45
N GLU A 63 0.40 -4.69 6.58
CA GLU A 63 -0.25 -4.62 7.91
C GLU A 63 -1.26 -3.49 7.98
N MET A 64 -0.82 -2.29 7.57
CA MET A 64 -1.69 -1.12 7.49
C MET A 64 -2.90 -1.38 6.58
N PHE A 65 -2.69 -2.04 5.45
CA PHE A 65 -3.76 -2.40 4.52
C PHE A 65 -4.82 -3.30 5.17
N VAL A 66 -4.40 -4.41 5.78
CA VAL A 66 -5.32 -5.38 6.38
C VAL A 66 -6.08 -4.77 7.55
N GLU A 67 -5.41 -3.96 8.37
CA GLU A 67 -6.04 -3.30 9.50
C GLU A 67 -7.02 -2.19 9.05
N ALA A 68 -6.69 -1.46 7.97
CA ALA A 68 -7.60 -0.49 7.37
C ALA A 68 -8.84 -1.15 6.76
N GLU A 69 -8.70 -2.29 6.08
CA GLU A 69 -9.84 -3.08 5.60
C GLU A 69 -10.73 -3.57 6.75
N ARG A 70 -10.14 -3.88 7.92
CA ARG A 70 -10.85 -4.39 9.10
C ARG A 70 -11.58 -3.30 9.89
N THR A 71 -10.98 -2.12 9.98
CA THR A 71 -11.43 -1.03 10.89
C THR A 71 -12.02 0.17 10.17
N GLY A 72 -11.75 0.31 8.86
CA GLY A 72 -12.04 1.51 8.08
C GLY A 72 -11.11 2.69 8.40
N ILE A 73 -10.02 2.47 9.15
CA ILE A 73 -9.07 3.52 9.57
C ILE A 73 -7.65 3.09 9.22
N ILE A 74 -6.88 3.97 8.58
CA ILE A 74 -5.47 3.72 8.27
C ILE A 74 -4.63 3.86 9.56
N PRO A 75 -4.00 2.79 10.07
CA PRO A 75 -3.17 2.88 11.27
C PRO A 75 -1.79 3.39 10.88
N TYR A 76 -1.53 4.68 11.06
CA TYR A 76 -0.16 5.19 10.92
C TYR A 76 0.67 4.69 12.12
N PRO A 77 1.74 3.92 11.89
CA PRO A 77 2.65 3.56 12.97
C PRO A 77 3.26 4.85 13.53
N GLU A 78 3.31 5.01 14.86
CA GLU A 78 4.12 6.07 15.45
C GLU A 78 5.58 5.86 15.01
N GLU A 79 6.18 6.88 14.40
CA GLU A 79 7.61 6.89 14.08
C GLU A 79 8.38 6.87 15.40
N ALA A 80 8.83 5.69 15.83
CA ALA A 80 9.64 5.49 17.04
C ALA A 80 11.05 6.08 16.91
#